data_AF-A0A2I1IMF6-F1
#
_entry.id   AF-A0A2I1IMF6-F1
#
_cell.length_a   1.000
_cell.length_b   1.000
_cell.length_c   1.000
_cell.angle_alpha   90.00
_cell.angle_beta   90.00
_cell.angle_gamma   90.00
#
_symmetry.space_group_name_H-M   'P 1'
#
loop_
_entity.id
_entity.type
_entity.pdbx_description
1 polymer ?
#
loop_
_entity_poly.entity_id
_entity_poly.type
_entity_poly.pdbx_seq_one_letter_code
_entity_poly.pdbx_strand_id
1 'polypeptide(L)'
;MRYGFDAVVGEDGLGRPAWAYGHPVLTNYYDSEWSIPLTGEAGLFELLALLIFQAGMRWQQILLRRSQLRQILCGFSVDAVARFTDSDVERVLANREGIRNRRKVQAVVALARAVQKMRPDGGLGAIAWKYWDPKRPRPQDGGQVPSKSPESELLAQELIAYGAERIGAKTAYAFMQSCGIVDDNVPGTWRADALADEQGNDYGQGYGYLGVADHLGAYPFAGNSAIGGGSYRFASQENPPYQGVDRV
;
A
#
# COMPACT_ATOMS: atom_id res chain seq x y z
N MET A 1 11.62 24.12 -4.23
CA MET A 1 11.46 23.70 -2.81
C MET A 1 11.22 22.19 -2.80
N ARG A 2 12.24 21.47 -2.31
CA ARG A 2 12.48 20.01 -2.20
C ARG A 2 11.27 19.07 -1.99
N TYR A 3 10.39 18.92 -2.97
CA TYR A 3 9.35 17.88 -2.98
C TYR A 3 9.18 17.37 -4.42
N GLY A 4 10.15 16.60 -4.88
CA GLY A 4 10.18 16.01 -6.22
C GLY A 4 10.62 14.55 -6.14
N PHE A 5 10.45 13.83 -7.23
CA PHE A 5 10.89 12.44 -7.35
C PHE A 5 12.39 12.29 -7.62
N ASP A 6 13.11 13.39 -7.89
CA ASP A 6 14.55 13.37 -8.14
C ASP A 6 15.32 12.72 -7.00
N ALA A 7 16.27 11.86 -7.36
CA ALA A 7 17.16 11.21 -6.42
C ALA A 7 18.09 12.22 -5.75
N VAL A 8 18.20 12.12 -4.43
CA VAL A 8 19.12 12.88 -3.58
C VAL A 8 19.86 11.89 -2.69
N VAL A 9 21.18 12.03 -2.61
CA VAL A 9 22.01 11.21 -1.71
C VAL A 9 21.96 11.78 -0.30
N GLY A 10 21.56 10.95 0.65
CA GLY A 10 21.51 11.29 2.08
C GLY A 10 22.88 11.20 2.75
N GLU A 11 22.95 11.61 4.02
CA GLU A 11 24.15 11.50 4.85
C GLU A 11 24.57 10.04 5.10
N ASP A 12 23.63 9.10 4.97
CA ASP A 12 23.84 7.65 5.05
C ASP A 12 24.38 7.05 3.73
N GLY A 13 24.63 7.88 2.72
CA GLY A 13 25.12 7.46 1.41
C GLY A 13 24.06 6.83 0.50
N LEU A 14 22.80 6.71 0.95
CA LEU A 14 21.73 6.14 0.16
C LEU A 14 21.01 7.21 -0.67
N GLY A 15 20.69 6.89 -1.92
CA GLY A 15 19.87 7.74 -2.77
C GLY A 15 18.38 7.55 -2.54
N ARG A 16 17.61 8.62 -2.34
CA ARG A 16 16.14 8.55 -2.21
C ARG A 16 15.49 9.73 -2.93
N PRO A 17 14.21 9.66 -3.30
CA PRO A 17 13.48 10.81 -3.78
C PRO A 17 13.57 11.98 -2.78
N ALA A 18 13.70 13.21 -3.28
CA ALA A 18 13.85 14.39 -2.42
C ALA A 18 12.74 14.52 -1.35
N TRP A 19 11.52 14.07 -1.65
CA TRP A 19 10.41 14.07 -0.68
C TRP A 19 10.66 13.15 0.53
N ALA A 20 11.45 12.08 0.40
CA ALA A 20 11.72 11.13 1.48
C ALA A 20 12.55 11.75 2.61
N TYR A 21 13.33 12.79 2.32
CA TYR A 21 14.15 13.51 3.32
C TYR A 21 13.40 14.62 4.05
N GLY A 22 12.12 14.83 3.77
CA GLY A 22 11.34 15.88 4.45
C GLY A 22 11.13 15.61 5.95
N HIS A 23 11.20 14.34 6.38
CA HIS A 23 11.02 13.92 7.77
C HIS A 23 11.42 12.43 7.93
N PRO A 24 11.93 11.97 9.09
CA PRO A 24 12.29 10.57 9.31
C PRO A 24 11.18 9.56 9.00
N VAL A 25 9.91 9.91 9.28
CA VAL A 25 8.75 9.06 8.94
C VAL A 25 8.59 8.84 7.42
N LEU A 26 8.97 9.81 6.60
CA LEU A 26 8.92 9.71 5.14
C LEU A 26 10.09 8.87 4.62
N THR A 27 11.27 9.01 5.23
CA THR A 27 12.44 8.18 4.94
C THR A 27 12.12 6.72 5.23
N ASN A 28 11.61 6.42 6.43
CA ASN A 28 11.20 5.07 6.79
C ASN A 28 10.10 4.54 5.86
N TYR A 29 9.08 5.35 5.54
CA TYR A 29 8.04 4.94 4.60
C TYR A 29 8.58 4.62 3.21
N TYR A 30 9.49 5.44 2.67
CA TYR A 30 10.16 5.13 1.41
C TYR A 30 10.97 3.84 1.51
N ASP A 31 11.71 3.66 2.61
CA ASP A 31 12.64 2.56 2.74
C ASP A 31 11.96 1.21 2.97
N SER A 32 10.86 1.17 3.72
CA SER A 32 10.23 -0.08 4.15
C SER A 32 8.83 -0.34 3.56
N GLU A 33 8.23 0.58 2.81
CA GLU A 33 6.84 0.41 2.37
C GLU A 33 6.56 0.86 0.94
N TRP A 34 6.97 2.06 0.56
CA TRP A 34 6.56 2.66 -0.72
C TRP A 34 7.07 1.84 -1.91
N SER A 35 6.22 1.55 -2.88
CA SER A 35 6.56 0.77 -4.09
C SER A 35 7.00 -0.68 -3.79
N ILE A 36 6.75 -1.19 -2.58
CA ILE A 36 6.87 -2.62 -2.28
C ILE A 36 5.55 -3.32 -2.65
N PRO A 37 5.57 -4.46 -3.37
CA PRO A 37 4.37 -5.18 -3.81
C PRO A 37 3.41 -5.58 -2.68
N LEU A 38 2.34 -4.81 -2.49
CA LEU A 38 1.30 -5.12 -1.51
C LEU A 38 0.07 -5.71 -2.19
N THR A 39 -0.29 -6.96 -1.87
CA THR A 39 -1.43 -7.67 -2.49
C THR A 39 -2.56 -8.03 -1.51
N GLY A 40 -2.28 -8.04 -0.20
CA GLY A 40 -3.25 -8.41 0.82
C GLY A 40 -4.38 -7.40 1.03
N GLU A 41 -5.61 -7.89 1.21
CA GLU A 41 -6.84 -7.08 1.33
C GLU A 41 -6.72 -6.00 2.42
N ALA A 42 -6.29 -6.37 3.63
CA ALA A 42 -6.22 -5.46 4.76
C ALA A 42 -5.18 -4.35 4.56
N GLY A 43 -4.01 -4.67 4.00
CA GLY A 43 -2.98 -3.68 3.71
C GLY A 43 -3.41 -2.71 2.61
N LEU A 44 -4.02 -3.22 1.53
CA LEU A 44 -4.51 -2.40 0.42
C LEU A 44 -5.67 -1.48 0.86
N PHE A 45 -6.58 -2.01 1.67
CA PHE A 45 -7.67 -1.22 2.25
C PHE A 45 -7.15 -0.12 3.16
N GLU A 46 -6.20 -0.43 4.05
CA GLU A 46 -5.56 0.58 4.90
C GLU A 46 -4.92 1.68 4.04
N LEU A 47 -4.13 1.32 3.03
CA LEU A 47 -3.45 2.29 2.17
C LEU A 47 -4.44 3.22 1.43
N LEU A 48 -5.50 2.68 0.83
CA LEU A 48 -6.54 3.50 0.18
C LEU A 48 -7.26 4.41 1.19
N ALA A 49 -7.57 3.91 2.38
CA ALA A 49 -8.20 4.71 3.42
C ALA A 49 -7.29 5.88 3.84
N LEU A 50 -5.99 5.65 4.02
CA LEU A 50 -5.00 6.69 4.31
C LEU A 50 -4.92 7.73 3.17
N LEU A 51 -5.02 7.32 1.91
CA LEU A 51 -5.02 8.23 0.75
C LEU A 51 -6.30 9.05 0.65
N ILE A 52 -7.48 8.48 0.95
CA ILE A 52 -8.74 9.24 1.09
C ILE A 52 -8.58 10.33 2.16
N PHE A 53 -7.94 9.97 3.26
CA PHE A 53 -7.68 10.85 4.38
C PHE A 53 -6.67 11.95 4.09
N GLN A 54 -5.67 11.69 3.24
CA GLN A 54 -4.65 12.64 2.84
C GLN A 54 -5.19 13.87 2.11
N ALA A 55 -6.32 13.79 1.40
CA ALA A 55 -6.79 14.89 0.54
C ALA A 55 -6.83 16.26 1.28
N GLY A 56 -5.93 17.20 0.93
CA GLY A 56 -5.80 18.50 1.60
C GLY A 56 -4.81 18.57 2.77
N MET A 57 -3.93 17.57 2.94
CA MET A 57 -2.81 17.60 3.88
C MET A 57 -1.57 16.88 3.34
N ARG A 58 -0.42 17.06 4.00
CA ARG A 58 0.84 16.41 3.61
C ARG A 58 0.81 14.94 4.00
N TRP A 59 1.38 14.06 3.18
CA TRP A 59 1.46 12.62 3.47
C TRP A 59 2.13 12.31 4.81
N GLN A 60 3.18 13.06 5.17
CA GLN A 60 3.82 13.02 6.49
C GLN A 60 2.80 13.11 7.65
N GLN A 61 1.81 14.01 7.54
CA GLN A 61 0.81 14.19 8.60
C GLN A 61 -0.17 13.03 8.69
N ILE A 62 -0.35 12.26 7.61
CA ILE A 62 -1.15 11.03 7.62
C ILE A 62 -0.35 9.89 8.25
N LEU A 63 0.92 9.71 7.84
CA LEU A 63 1.79 8.68 8.41
C LEU A 63 1.96 8.85 9.93
N LEU A 64 2.15 10.08 10.42
CA LEU A 64 2.24 10.37 11.85
C LEU A 64 0.95 10.03 12.62
N ARG A 65 -0.20 10.02 11.96
CA ARG A 65 -1.51 9.68 12.56
C ARG A 65 -1.91 8.22 12.35
N ARG A 66 -1.12 7.43 11.62
CA ARG A 66 -1.52 6.08 11.17
C ARG A 66 -1.83 5.15 12.34
N SER A 67 -1.03 5.17 13.41
CA SER A 67 -1.28 4.36 14.62
C SER A 67 -2.63 4.70 15.27
N GLN A 68 -2.94 5.99 15.38
CA GLN A 68 -4.23 6.45 15.90
C GLN A 68 -5.39 6.08 14.97
N LEU A 69 -5.20 6.21 13.65
CA LEU A 69 -6.19 5.80 12.65
C LEU A 69 -6.48 4.30 12.73
N ARG A 70 -5.45 3.46 12.89
CA ARG A 70 -5.61 2.02 13.14
C ARG A 70 -6.50 1.75 14.35
N GLN A 71 -6.27 2.45 15.47
CA GLN A 71 -7.09 2.25 16.67
C GLN A 71 -8.56 2.61 16.44
N ILE A 72 -8.84 3.78 15.85
CA ILE A 72 -10.23 4.27 15.71
C ILE A 72 -11.01 3.58 14.59
N LEU A 73 -10.31 2.98 13.63
CA LEU A 73 -10.86 2.21 12.50
C LEU A 73 -10.71 0.70 12.68
N CYS A 74 -10.65 0.21 13.93
CA CYS A 74 -10.66 -1.22 14.25
C CYS A 74 -9.57 -2.02 13.51
N GLY A 75 -8.35 -1.51 13.51
CA GLY A 75 -7.20 -2.09 12.82
C GLY A 75 -7.32 -2.09 11.30
N PHE A 76 -8.19 -1.24 10.73
CA PHE A 76 -8.61 -1.31 9.33
C PHE A 76 -9.22 -2.66 8.93
N SER A 77 -9.90 -3.35 9.85
CA SER A 77 -10.70 -4.51 9.49
C SER A 77 -11.84 -4.08 8.55
N VAL A 78 -11.79 -4.56 7.29
CA VAL A 78 -12.80 -4.29 6.25
C VAL A 78 -14.20 -4.58 6.78
N ASP A 79 -14.39 -5.76 7.38
CA ASP A 79 -15.71 -6.17 7.88
C ASP A 79 -16.19 -5.33 9.07
N ALA A 80 -15.29 -4.93 9.98
CA ALA A 80 -15.65 -4.06 11.09
C ALA A 80 -16.04 -2.66 10.61
N VAL A 81 -15.22 -2.06 9.73
CA VAL A 81 -15.44 -0.70 9.22
C VAL A 81 -16.68 -0.63 8.32
N ALA A 82 -16.96 -1.66 7.52
CA ALA A 82 -18.16 -1.70 6.68
C ALA A 82 -19.47 -1.64 7.47
N ARG A 83 -19.45 -2.12 8.73
CA ARG A 83 -20.58 -2.09 9.68
C ARG A 83 -20.73 -0.78 10.45
N PHE A 84 -19.85 0.19 10.27
CA PHE A 84 -19.94 1.46 11.00
C PHE A 84 -21.29 2.13 10.75
N THR A 85 -21.89 2.56 11.85
CA THR A 85 -23.13 3.34 11.91
C THR A 85 -22.82 4.84 11.97
N ASP A 86 -23.86 5.69 11.95
CA ASP A 86 -23.67 7.12 12.19
C ASP A 86 -23.04 7.42 13.56
N SER A 87 -23.34 6.60 14.58
CA SER A 87 -22.73 6.73 15.90
C SER A 87 -21.22 6.44 15.87
N ASP A 88 -20.79 5.45 15.08
CA ASP A 88 -19.37 5.17 14.87
C ASP A 88 -18.67 6.30 14.12
N VAL A 89 -19.34 6.91 13.14
CA VAL A 89 -18.82 8.09 12.44
C VAL A 89 -18.63 9.25 13.42
N GLU A 90 -19.60 9.53 14.28
CA GLU A 90 -19.45 10.57 15.33
C GLU A 90 -18.30 10.25 16.29
N ARG A 91 -18.16 8.99 16.71
CA ARG A 91 -17.04 8.55 17.57
C ARG A 91 -15.69 8.80 16.92
N VAL A 92 -15.56 8.54 15.62
CA VAL A 92 -14.33 8.83 14.86
C VAL A 92 -14.08 10.35 14.79
N LEU A 93 -15.12 11.16 14.56
CA LEU A 93 -15.01 12.61 14.46
C LEU A 93 -14.68 13.30 15.78
N ALA A 94 -15.12 12.73 16.91
CA ALA A 94 -14.83 13.23 18.25
C ALA A 94 -13.35 13.08 18.65
N ASN A 95 -12.59 12.21 17.97
CA ASN A 95 -11.18 12.04 18.26
C ASN A 95 -10.39 13.30 17.84
N ARG A 96 -9.76 13.97 18.81
CA ARG A 96 -9.07 15.25 18.59
C ARG A 96 -7.90 15.15 17.63
N GLU A 97 -7.25 13.99 17.57
CA GLU A 97 -6.08 13.70 16.72
C GLU A 97 -6.45 13.02 15.41
N GLY A 98 -7.70 12.53 15.31
CA GLY A 98 -8.28 11.94 14.12
C GLY A 98 -8.70 12.96 13.06
N ILE A 99 -9.27 12.44 11.97
CA ILE A 99 -9.66 13.25 10.82
C ILE A 99 -11.07 13.78 11.02
N ARG A 100 -11.16 15.08 11.31
CA ARG A 100 -12.41 15.82 11.56
C ARG A 100 -13.16 16.17 10.29
N ASN A 101 -13.33 15.19 9.39
CA ASN A 101 -14.06 15.37 8.15
C ASN A 101 -15.02 14.21 7.94
N ARG A 102 -16.31 14.46 8.21
CA ARG A 102 -17.37 13.46 8.10
C ARG A 102 -17.38 12.75 6.75
N ARG A 103 -17.26 13.52 5.67
CA ARG A 103 -17.29 12.98 4.30
C ARG A 103 -16.13 12.03 4.03
N LYS A 104 -14.96 12.25 4.62
CA LYS A 104 -13.82 11.32 4.49
C LYS A 104 -14.03 10.04 5.28
N VAL A 105 -14.58 10.14 6.49
CA VAL A 105 -14.90 8.95 7.29
C VAL A 105 -15.96 8.11 6.57
N GLN A 106 -17.02 8.74 6.06
CA GLN A 106 -18.05 8.08 5.26
C GLN A 106 -17.48 7.43 4.00
N ALA A 107 -16.56 8.08 3.29
CA ALA A 107 -15.88 7.51 2.13
C ALA A 107 -15.06 6.26 2.47
N VAL A 108 -14.41 6.20 3.66
CA VAL A 108 -13.70 5.00 4.12
C VAL A 108 -14.67 3.87 4.47
N VAL A 109 -15.84 4.17 5.05
CA VAL A 109 -16.91 3.18 5.27
C VAL A 109 -17.46 2.66 3.94
N ALA A 110 -17.69 3.54 2.97
CA ALA A 110 -18.10 3.18 1.62
C ALA A 110 -17.06 2.29 0.92
N LEU A 111 -15.77 2.63 1.04
CA LEU A 111 -14.66 1.82 0.56
C LEU A 111 -14.66 0.42 1.20
N ALA A 112 -14.86 0.31 2.52
CA ALA A 112 -14.91 -0.99 3.19
C ALA A 112 -16.04 -1.88 2.62
N ARG A 113 -17.22 -1.30 2.40
CA ARG A 113 -18.34 -1.99 1.76
C ARG A 113 -18.04 -2.36 0.30
N ALA A 114 -17.35 -1.50 -0.43
CA ALA A 114 -16.92 -1.78 -1.80
C ALA A 114 -15.94 -2.96 -1.84
N VAL A 115 -14.96 -3.01 -0.94
CA VAL A 115 -14.00 -4.12 -0.83
C VAL A 115 -14.71 -5.45 -0.53
N GLN A 116 -15.71 -5.46 0.37
CA GLN A 116 -16.51 -6.67 0.60
C GLN A 116 -17.19 -7.17 -0.68
N LYS A 117 -17.72 -6.26 -1.52
CA LYS A 117 -18.37 -6.61 -2.80
C LYS A 117 -17.39 -7.12 -3.85
N MET A 118 -16.10 -6.79 -3.76
CA MET A 118 -15.07 -7.28 -4.68
C MET A 118 -14.65 -8.72 -4.39
N ARG A 119 -14.91 -9.26 -3.19
CA ARG A 119 -14.44 -10.60 -2.78
C ARG A 119 -14.84 -11.74 -3.74
N PRO A 120 -16.08 -11.79 -4.29
CA PRO A 120 -16.43 -12.78 -5.32
C PRO A 120 -15.58 -12.68 -6.59
N ASP A 121 -15.05 -11.50 -6.90
CA ASP A 121 -14.25 -11.21 -8.10
C ASP A 121 -12.73 -11.29 -7.82
N GLY A 122 -12.33 -11.95 -6.72
CA GLY A 122 -10.93 -12.10 -6.31
C GLY A 122 -10.42 -11.01 -5.36
N GLY A 123 -11.29 -10.10 -4.92
CA GLY A 123 -10.99 -9.08 -3.91
C GLY A 123 -10.20 -7.88 -4.42
N LEU A 124 -9.94 -6.93 -3.53
CA LEU A 124 -9.26 -5.67 -3.86
C LEU A 124 -7.88 -5.89 -4.52
N GLY A 125 -7.16 -6.94 -4.11
CA GLY A 125 -5.88 -7.32 -4.71
C GLY A 125 -6.01 -7.62 -6.20
N ALA A 126 -6.92 -8.52 -6.59
CA ALA A 126 -7.15 -8.88 -7.99
C ALA A 126 -7.62 -7.68 -8.84
N ILE A 127 -8.56 -6.89 -8.29
CA ILE A 127 -9.08 -5.69 -8.94
C ILE A 127 -7.99 -4.64 -9.19
N ALA A 128 -7.10 -4.41 -8.21
CA ALA A 128 -6.04 -3.43 -8.32
C ALA A 128 -4.89 -3.92 -9.23
N TRP A 129 -4.41 -5.14 -9.03
CA TRP A 129 -3.19 -5.64 -9.66
C TRP A 129 -3.35 -6.05 -11.12
N LYS A 130 -4.57 -6.16 -11.65
CA LYS A 130 -4.79 -6.35 -13.09
C LYS A 130 -4.23 -5.22 -13.97
N TYR A 131 -3.97 -4.06 -13.36
CA TYR A 131 -3.41 -2.88 -14.02
C TYR A 131 -1.88 -2.82 -13.96
N TRP A 132 -1.22 -3.84 -13.40
CA TRP A 132 0.22 -3.96 -13.43
C TRP A 132 0.71 -4.29 -14.85
N ASP A 133 1.68 -3.52 -15.33
CA ASP A 133 2.37 -3.80 -16.59
C ASP A 133 3.88 -3.97 -16.33
N PRO A 134 4.42 -5.20 -16.44
CA PRO A 134 5.85 -5.44 -16.26
C PRO A 134 6.73 -4.78 -17.33
N LYS A 135 6.15 -4.35 -18.47
CA LYS A 135 6.87 -3.70 -19.56
C LYS A 135 6.87 -2.17 -19.45
N ARG A 136 6.16 -1.61 -18.47
CA ARG A 136 6.13 -0.17 -18.25
C ARG A 136 7.55 0.33 -17.93
N PRO A 137 8.12 1.25 -18.72
CA PRO A 137 9.45 1.77 -18.45
C PRO A 137 9.46 2.61 -17.17
N ARG A 138 10.56 2.54 -16.43
CA ARG A 138 10.80 3.46 -15.30
C ARG A 138 11.01 4.89 -15.81
N PRO A 139 10.50 5.90 -15.10
CA PRO A 139 10.87 7.31 -15.32
C PRO A 139 12.38 7.51 -15.16
N GLN A 140 13.00 8.28 -16.05
CA GLN A 140 14.45 8.54 -16.02
C GLN A 140 14.85 9.67 -15.07
N ASP A 141 13.90 10.53 -14.71
CA ASP A 141 14.09 11.65 -13.79
C ASP A 141 12.77 11.99 -13.07
N GLY A 142 12.83 12.84 -12.04
CA GLY A 142 11.66 13.17 -11.23
C GLY A 142 10.58 13.97 -11.97
N GLY A 143 10.92 14.62 -13.09
CA GLY A 143 9.97 15.34 -13.94
C GLY A 143 9.13 14.41 -14.81
N GLN A 144 9.60 13.18 -15.05
CA GLN A 144 8.89 12.16 -15.82
C GLN A 144 7.88 11.36 -14.98
N VAL A 145 7.93 11.44 -13.64
CA VAL A 145 6.98 10.73 -12.78
C VAL A 145 5.60 11.38 -12.90
N PRO A 146 4.59 10.69 -13.46
CA PRO A 146 3.32 11.31 -13.73
C PRO A 146 2.49 11.41 -12.43
N SER A 147 1.47 12.28 -12.44
CA SER A 147 0.51 12.38 -11.32
C SER A 147 -0.74 11.50 -11.49
N LYS A 148 -0.90 10.92 -12.68
CA LYS A 148 -1.95 9.98 -13.08
C LYS A 148 -1.55 9.27 -14.38
N SER A 149 -2.19 8.15 -14.66
CA SER A 149 -2.07 7.40 -15.92
C SER A 149 -3.44 6.91 -16.40
N PRO A 150 -3.58 6.46 -17.66
CA PRO A 150 -4.81 5.81 -18.14
C PRO A 150 -5.26 4.65 -17.25
N GLU A 151 -4.33 3.83 -16.78
CA GLU A 151 -4.60 2.69 -15.88
C GLU A 151 -5.15 3.17 -14.54
N SER A 152 -4.61 4.26 -13.98
CA SER A 152 -5.15 4.84 -12.75
C SER A 152 -6.55 5.44 -12.92
N GLU A 153 -6.89 5.93 -14.12
CA GLU A 153 -8.25 6.38 -14.45
C GLU A 153 -9.22 5.20 -14.49
N LEU A 154 -8.81 4.08 -15.09
CA LEU A 154 -9.57 2.84 -15.12
C LEU A 154 -9.76 2.24 -13.72
N LEU A 155 -8.68 2.15 -12.93
CA LEU A 155 -8.75 1.67 -11.54
C LEU A 155 -9.69 2.54 -10.70
N ALA A 156 -9.60 3.87 -10.81
CA ALA A 156 -10.51 4.75 -10.09
C ALA A 156 -11.98 4.51 -10.49
N GLN A 157 -12.27 4.37 -11.79
CA GLN A 157 -13.62 4.09 -12.29
C GLN A 157 -14.16 2.77 -11.75
N GLU A 158 -13.33 1.73 -11.73
CA GLU A 158 -13.75 0.42 -11.22
C GLU A 158 -13.99 0.41 -9.72
N LEU A 159 -13.11 1.03 -8.93
CA LEU A 159 -13.33 1.19 -7.48
C LEU A 159 -14.64 1.94 -7.21
N ILE A 160 -14.94 2.98 -7.99
CA ILE A 160 -16.22 3.71 -7.92
C ILE A 160 -17.40 2.83 -8.32
N ALA A 161 -17.26 1.95 -9.31
CA ALA A 161 -18.32 1.02 -9.72
C ALA A 161 -18.71 0.03 -8.61
N TYR A 162 -17.75 -0.38 -7.76
CA TYR A 162 -18.04 -1.16 -6.55
C TYR A 162 -18.63 -0.32 -5.40
N GLY A 163 -18.65 1.01 -5.53
CA GLY A 163 -19.23 1.95 -4.57
C GLY A 163 -18.21 2.65 -3.68
N ALA A 164 -16.91 2.63 -4.03
CA ALA A 164 -15.94 3.48 -3.36
C ALA A 164 -16.17 4.95 -3.72
N GLU A 165 -15.86 5.85 -2.79
CA GLU A 165 -16.02 7.29 -2.98
C GLU A 165 -14.69 8.02 -2.82
N ARG A 166 -14.59 9.20 -3.45
CA ARG A 166 -13.44 10.11 -3.31
C ARG A 166 -12.10 9.53 -3.76
N ILE A 167 -12.11 8.54 -4.65
CA ILE A 167 -10.93 7.99 -5.31
C ILE A 167 -10.94 8.49 -6.76
N GLY A 168 -10.20 9.56 -7.04
CA GLY A 168 -9.95 10.01 -8.41
C GLY A 168 -8.65 9.42 -8.96
N ALA A 169 -8.38 9.64 -10.25
CA ALA A 169 -7.19 9.12 -10.93
C ALA A 169 -5.87 9.41 -10.20
N LYS A 170 -5.71 10.62 -9.64
CA LYS A 170 -4.49 10.97 -8.86
C LYS A 170 -4.36 10.13 -7.58
N THR A 171 -5.46 9.88 -6.89
CA THR A 171 -5.50 9.02 -5.70
C THR A 171 -5.20 7.57 -6.06
N ALA A 172 -5.80 7.08 -7.15
CA ALA A 172 -5.53 5.73 -7.66
C ALA A 172 -4.07 5.57 -8.11
N TYR A 173 -3.49 6.59 -8.75
CA TYR A 173 -2.09 6.56 -9.15
C TYR A 173 -1.14 6.57 -7.94
N ALA A 174 -1.40 7.42 -6.94
CA ALA A 174 -0.64 7.41 -5.68
C ALA A 174 -0.75 6.06 -4.95
N PHE A 175 -1.92 5.40 -5.03
CA PHE A 175 -2.12 4.05 -4.54
C PHE A 175 -1.25 3.05 -5.30
N MET A 176 -1.32 3.05 -6.64
CA MET A 176 -0.52 2.17 -7.50
C MET A 176 0.98 2.32 -7.23
N GLN A 177 1.47 3.55 -7.06
CA GLN A 177 2.86 3.81 -6.68
C GLN A 177 3.18 3.24 -5.30
N SER A 178 2.31 3.46 -4.33
CA SER A 178 2.55 3.09 -2.94
C SER A 178 2.53 1.57 -2.73
N CYS A 179 1.67 0.83 -3.43
CA CYS A 179 1.59 -0.63 -3.34
C CYS A 179 2.44 -1.39 -4.38
N GLY A 180 3.22 -0.70 -5.22
CA GLY A 180 4.13 -1.35 -6.16
C GLY A 180 3.50 -1.84 -7.47
N ILE A 181 2.27 -1.43 -7.80
CA ILE A 181 1.67 -1.67 -9.12
C ILE A 181 2.40 -0.86 -10.19
N VAL A 182 2.96 0.30 -9.84
CA VAL A 182 3.92 1.01 -10.69
C VAL A 182 5.22 1.20 -9.95
N ASP A 183 6.31 0.96 -10.67
CA ASP A 183 7.65 1.28 -10.22
C ASP A 183 8.06 2.65 -10.78
N ASP A 184 8.08 3.65 -9.90
CA ASP A 184 8.47 5.03 -10.18
C ASP A 184 9.76 5.42 -9.43
N ASN A 185 10.56 4.43 -9.03
CA ASN A 185 11.90 4.71 -8.52
C ASN A 185 12.78 5.20 -9.68
N VAL A 186 13.22 6.46 -9.60
CA VAL A 186 14.12 7.06 -10.61
C VAL A 186 15.56 6.59 -10.39
N PRO A 187 16.40 6.56 -11.44
CA PRO A 187 17.82 6.25 -11.33
C PRO A 187 18.54 7.06 -10.24
N GLY A 188 19.49 6.42 -9.53
CA GLY A 188 20.20 7.04 -8.41
C GLY A 188 19.43 6.98 -7.10
N THR A 189 18.22 6.42 -7.08
CA THR A 189 17.61 5.95 -5.82
C THR A 189 18.09 4.53 -5.53
N TRP A 190 18.32 4.21 -4.26
CA TRP A 190 18.87 2.91 -3.88
C TRP A 190 17.97 1.74 -4.30
N ARG A 191 16.66 1.97 -4.41
CA ARG A 191 15.71 0.97 -4.93
C ARG A 191 15.78 0.79 -6.43
N ALA A 192 15.93 1.88 -7.20
CA ALA A 192 16.13 1.76 -8.64
C ALA A 192 17.45 1.03 -8.95
N ASP A 193 18.50 1.37 -8.21
CA ASP A 193 19.85 0.86 -8.44
C ASP A 193 20.00 -0.60 -7.97
N ALA A 194 19.38 -0.98 -6.85
CA ALA A 194 19.32 -2.37 -6.40
C ALA A 194 18.52 -3.29 -7.34
N LEU A 195 17.61 -2.72 -8.14
CA LEU A 195 16.84 -3.46 -9.15
C LEU A 195 17.46 -3.38 -10.55
N ALA A 196 18.56 -2.64 -10.71
CA ALA A 196 19.25 -2.43 -11.99
C ALA A 196 20.56 -3.23 -12.08
N ASP A 197 20.90 -4.04 -11.07
CA ASP A 197 22.05 -4.93 -11.18
C ASP A 197 21.80 -5.98 -12.28
N GLU A 198 22.63 -5.96 -13.32
CA GLU A 198 22.46 -6.67 -14.59
C GLU A 198 22.59 -8.21 -14.50
N GLN A 199 22.29 -8.83 -13.36
CA GLN A 199 22.59 -10.25 -13.09
C GLN A 199 21.40 -11.13 -12.71
N GLY A 200 20.17 -10.61 -12.64
CA GLY A 200 19.02 -11.46 -12.31
C GLY A 200 19.19 -12.12 -10.95
N ASN A 201 19.64 -11.34 -9.96
CA ASN A 201 19.80 -11.83 -8.60
C ASN A 201 18.42 -12.14 -8.00
N ASP A 202 18.16 -13.45 -7.89
CA ASP A 202 17.23 -14.04 -6.94
C ASP A 202 17.51 -13.47 -5.55
N TYR A 203 16.47 -13.02 -4.85
CA TYR A 203 16.57 -12.57 -3.47
C TYR A 203 16.81 -13.78 -2.56
N GLY A 204 18.04 -14.30 -2.60
CA GLY A 204 18.51 -15.38 -1.75
C GLY A 204 18.45 -14.95 -0.29
N GLN A 205 17.46 -15.47 0.43
CA GLN A 205 17.46 -15.86 1.85
C GLN A 205 17.92 -14.85 2.95
N GLY A 206 18.37 -13.64 2.62
CA GLY A 206 18.99 -12.71 3.57
C GLY A 206 18.34 -11.32 3.68
N TYR A 207 17.55 -10.93 2.68
CA TYR A 207 16.69 -9.73 2.73
C TYR A 207 15.24 -10.17 2.63
N GLY A 208 14.78 -10.90 3.64
CA GLY A 208 13.35 -11.02 3.89
C GLY A 208 12.80 -9.61 4.06
N TYR A 209 12.18 -9.10 3.00
CA TYR A 209 11.02 -8.21 3.03
C TYR A 209 10.88 -7.50 4.38
N LEU A 210 11.68 -6.45 4.58
CA LEU A 210 11.89 -5.80 5.89
C LEU A 210 10.55 -5.45 6.56
N GLY A 211 10.08 -6.35 7.42
CA GLY A 211 9.25 -6.05 8.59
C GLY A 211 7.72 -5.93 8.45
N VAL A 212 7.07 -6.34 7.35
CA VAL A 212 5.57 -6.33 7.29
C VAL A 212 4.94 -7.62 6.71
N ALA A 213 5.73 -8.65 6.40
CA ALA A 213 5.20 -9.88 5.81
C ALA A 213 4.36 -10.74 6.78
N ASP A 214 4.54 -10.62 8.10
CA ASP A 214 4.00 -11.60 9.04
C ASP A 214 2.56 -11.34 9.53
N HIS A 215 1.86 -10.32 9.02
CA HIS A 215 0.47 -10.09 9.41
C HIS A 215 -0.47 -9.63 8.29
N LEU A 216 0.04 -9.33 7.09
CA LEU A 216 -0.78 -8.76 6.01
C LEU A 216 -0.71 -9.50 4.66
N GLY A 217 -0.20 -10.74 4.65
CA GLY A 217 -0.46 -11.70 3.56
C GLY A 217 0.07 -11.26 2.20
N ALA A 218 1.38 -11.03 2.09
CA ALA A 218 2.05 -11.03 0.80
C ALA A 218 2.04 -12.48 0.26
N TYR A 219 1.07 -12.81 -0.60
CA TYR A 219 1.09 -14.06 -1.36
C TYR A 219 1.80 -13.84 -2.70
N PRO A 220 2.59 -14.81 -3.17
CA PRO A 220 3.19 -14.74 -4.50
C PRO A 220 2.09 -14.89 -5.55
N PHE A 221 2.06 -13.94 -6.49
CA PHE A 221 1.23 -14.04 -7.69
C PHE A 221 1.84 -15.12 -8.58
N ALA A 222 1.26 -16.32 -8.58
CA ALA A 222 1.62 -17.37 -9.52
C ALA A 222 1.11 -16.97 -10.92
N GLY A 223 2.02 -16.46 -11.75
CA GLY A 223 1.79 -16.28 -13.17
C GLY A 223 1.66 -17.63 -13.86
N ASN A 224 0.49 -17.86 -14.43
CA ASN A 224 0.13 -18.78 -15.52
C ASN A 224 1.11 -19.93 -15.90
N SER A 225 0.61 -21.14 -15.65
CA SER A 225 1.00 -22.47 -16.14
C SER A 225 1.79 -22.54 -17.46
N ALA A 226 2.99 -23.17 -17.42
CA ALA A 226 3.33 -24.37 -18.21
C ALA A 226 4.81 -24.76 -18.02
N ILE A 227 5.02 -25.95 -17.44
CA ILE A 227 5.96 -27.04 -17.84
C ILE A 227 6.43 -27.81 -16.59
N GLY A 228 6.13 -29.11 -16.56
CA GLY A 228 6.88 -30.09 -15.78
C GLY A 228 6.21 -30.57 -14.49
N GLY A 229 5.45 -31.67 -14.59
CA GLY A 229 4.86 -32.34 -13.44
C GLY A 229 5.89 -32.92 -12.46
N GLY A 230 5.64 -32.73 -11.18
CA GLY A 230 6.36 -33.36 -10.09
C GLY A 230 5.52 -33.30 -8.82
N SER A 231 4.88 -34.42 -8.48
CA SER A 231 4.07 -34.58 -7.26
C SER A 231 4.93 -34.48 -6.01
N TYR A 232 4.59 -33.61 -5.06
CA TYR A 232 5.08 -33.72 -3.68
C TYR A 232 3.94 -33.62 -2.67
N ARG A 233 3.94 -34.60 -1.75
CA ARG A 233 2.95 -34.87 -0.71
C ARG A 233 3.04 -33.82 0.41
N PHE A 234 1.89 -33.40 0.91
CA PHE A 234 1.79 -32.65 2.17
C PHE A 234 2.13 -33.58 3.35
N ALA A 235 3.13 -33.20 4.15
CA ALA A 235 3.29 -33.70 5.51
C ALA A 235 2.62 -32.71 6.46
N SER A 236 1.67 -33.19 7.23
CA SER A 236 1.01 -32.48 8.33
C SER A 236 2.02 -32.22 9.45
N GLN A 237 2.20 -30.96 9.84
CA GLN A 237 2.79 -30.62 11.13
C GLN A 237 1.82 -29.73 11.92
N GLU A 238 1.43 -30.26 13.07
CA GLU A 238 0.59 -29.63 14.08
C GLU A 238 1.34 -28.44 14.70
N ASN A 239 0.65 -27.30 14.86
CA ASN A 239 1.17 -26.16 15.60
C ASN A 239 1.02 -26.40 17.12
N PRO A 240 2.05 -26.16 17.94
CA PRO A 240 1.92 -26.17 19.40
C PRO A 240 1.19 -24.93 19.93
N PRO A 241 0.55 -25.01 21.12
CA PRO A 241 -0.30 -23.93 21.64
C PRO A 241 0.51 -22.74 22.18
N TYR A 242 0.00 -21.54 21.91
CA TYR A 242 0.45 -20.24 22.40
C TYR A 242 0.50 -20.20 23.95
N GLN A 243 1.64 -19.86 24.54
CA GLN A 243 1.76 -19.45 25.95
C GLN A 243 1.97 -17.93 26.01
N GLY A 244 1.11 -17.26 26.79
CA GLY A 244 1.07 -15.81 26.94
C GLY A 244 2.29 -15.26 27.69
N VAL A 245 2.66 -14.03 27.35
CA VAL A 245 3.71 -13.28 28.03
C VAL A 245 3.07 -12.30 29.00
N ASP A 246 3.40 -12.47 30.27
CA ASP A 246 3.02 -11.61 31.38
C ASP A 246 3.67 -10.22 31.30
N ARG A 247 2.93 -9.24 31.82
CA ARG A 247 3.34 -7.83 31.98
C ARG A 247 4.37 -7.68 33.10
N VAL A 248 5.39 -6.86 32.86
CA VAL A 248 5.91 -5.85 33.81
C VAL A 248 6.30 -4.61 33.02
#